data_AF-A0A8C9QPI5-F1
#
_entry.id   AF-A0A8C9QPI5-F1
#
_cell.length_a   1.000
_cell.length_b   1.000
_cell.length_c   1.000
_cell.angle_alpha   90.00
_cell.angle_beta   90.00
_cell.angle_gamma   90.00
#
_symmetry.space_group_name_H-M   'P 1'
#
loop_
_entity.id
_entity.type
_entity.pdbx_description
1 polymer ?
#
loop_
_entity_poly.entity_id
_entity_poly.type
_entity_poly.pdbx_seq_one_letter_code
_entity_poly.pdbx_strand_id
1 'polypeptide(L)'
;MASLCSGLELQQERRLLGMFPQPVVKFILLYKASRHGSGSEALRLKTEQLKKFVILVYLKSGSVMGGFISQEFPSFTWSTKKEDADAFVFSLSPKDGGRFPVRDPSQALQYDKDTKTFSFGGSFKVTDSGNGWSVSLGSESDLVTHKDTVHLNHSIVRHMVRLKWGRGQNFKLFVMTFAHKIQYLSMQACMSLVFRNREDLRETLVSYKPSNEELTQARVLLLGPMGAGKSSFINSIRSVLYRHVVNLPIVGSGSLKSYPIRARKGGPVTALTLCDTMALGNSEWNGLTVHDALAVIKGHASDGHKFQPEAPIQPSTAGYRLDPSLKDKIHCVVFTLDARELTSYTIVFPLTGTPQFVLLTHMDLVCTSGMRDIYTSRVVQAKMQEAAELAGMPLSFVLPVKNYASELAVDCDIDILLLGAVAQILQAIEDSLED
;
A
#
# COMPACT_ATOMS: atom_id res chain seq x y z
N MET A 1 -8.92 0.45 -7.18
CA MET A 1 -9.16 -0.73 -8.04
C MET A 1 -9.03 -1.96 -7.17
N ALA A 2 -10.03 -2.85 -7.10
CA ALA A 2 -9.96 -4.04 -6.24
C ALA A 2 -8.76 -4.93 -6.62
N SER A 3 -7.85 -5.16 -5.66
CA SER A 3 -6.71 -6.07 -5.80
C SER A 3 -7.23 -7.49 -6.00
N LEU A 4 -7.34 -7.91 -7.26
CA LEU A 4 -7.55 -9.30 -7.59
C LEU A 4 -6.24 -10.07 -7.37
N CYS A 5 -6.22 -10.95 -6.36
CA CYS A 5 -5.08 -11.84 -6.13
C CYS A 5 -4.77 -12.67 -7.40
N SER A 6 -3.52 -12.64 -7.83
CA SER A 6 -3.00 -13.55 -8.86
C SER A 6 -3.14 -14.99 -8.38
N GLY A 7 -3.58 -15.89 -9.27
CA GLY A 7 -3.66 -17.33 -8.96
C GLY A 7 -2.31 -18.05 -8.96
N LEU A 8 -1.19 -17.31 -8.91
CA LEU A 8 0.16 -17.85 -8.86
C LEU A 8 0.43 -18.41 -7.46
N GLU A 9 0.99 -19.61 -7.37
CA GLU A 9 1.55 -20.09 -6.11
C GLU A 9 2.80 -19.27 -5.76
N LEU A 10 3.04 -19.04 -4.46
CA LEU A 10 4.16 -18.24 -3.93
C LEU A 10 5.53 -18.61 -4.54
N GLN A 11 5.77 -19.88 -4.83
CA GLN A 11 7.02 -20.34 -5.46
C GLN A 11 7.11 -19.97 -6.95
N GLN A 12 6.01 -20.09 -7.69
CA GLN A 12 5.94 -19.69 -9.11
C GLN A 12 6.07 -18.18 -9.25
N GLU A 13 5.45 -17.41 -8.35
CA GLU A 13 5.57 -15.96 -8.31
C GLU A 13 7.02 -15.53 -8.04
N ARG A 14 7.69 -16.10 -7.04
CA ARG A 14 9.12 -15.81 -6.76
C ARG A 14 10.03 -16.10 -7.96
N ARG A 15 9.79 -17.22 -8.65
CA ARG A 15 10.55 -17.59 -9.86
C ARG A 15 10.29 -16.59 -10.98
N LEU A 16 9.03 -16.21 -11.19
CA LEU A 16 8.66 -15.23 -12.21
C LEU A 16 9.30 -13.87 -11.92
N LEU A 17 9.25 -13.37 -10.68
CA LEU A 17 9.89 -12.12 -10.26
C LEU A 17 11.40 -12.09 -10.59
N GLY A 18 12.08 -13.24 -10.45
CA GLY A 18 13.50 -13.38 -10.77
C GLY A 18 13.84 -13.42 -12.27
N MET A 19 12.84 -13.51 -13.16
CA MET A 19 13.08 -13.57 -14.61
C MET A 19 13.22 -12.18 -15.26
N PHE A 20 12.83 -11.10 -14.58
CA PHE A 20 12.84 -9.76 -15.18
C PHE A 20 14.22 -9.08 -15.10
N PRO A 21 14.62 -8.33 -16.14
CA PRO A 21 15.90 -7.61 -16.15
C PRO A 21 15.97 -6.48 -15.12
N GLN A 22 14.83 -5.91 -14.74
CA GLN A 22 14.71 -4.92 -13.66
C GLN A 22 14.04 -5.55 -12.43
N PRO A 23 14.41 -5.14 -11.20
CA PRO A 23 13.85 -5.72 -10.00
C PRO A 23 12.38 -5.37 -9.85
N VAL A 24 11.55 -6.38 -10.05
CA VAL A 24 10.10 -6.32 -9.88
C VAL A 24 9.74 -6.63 -8.43
N VAL A 25 8.87 -5.81 -7.82
CA VAL A 25 8.41 -6.01 -6.43
C VAL A 25 7.10 -6.79 -6.36
N LYS A 26 6.16 -6.48 -7.25
CA LYS A 26 4.81 -7.06 -7.26
C LYS A 26 4.18 -6.95 -8.65
N PHE A 27 3.35 -7.93 -8.99
CA PHE A 27 2.45 -7.86 -10.13
C PHE A 27 1.10 -7.30 -9.73
N ILE A 28 0.56 -6.38 -10.54
CA ILE A 28 -0.79 -5.85 -10.41
C ILE A 28 -1.65 -6.50 -11.48
N LEU A 29 -2.69 -7.23 -11.07
CA LEU A 29 -3.62 -7.83 -12.03
C LEU A 29 -4.55 -6.77 -12.64
N LEU A 30 -4.50 -6.66 -13.96
CA LEU A 30 -5.31 -5.70 -14.72
C LEU A 30 -6.54 -6.37 -15.32
N TYR A 31 -6.35 -7.54 -15.89
CA TYR A 31 -7.39 -8.26 -16.62
C TYR A 31 -7.36 -9.76 -16.32
N LYS A 32 -8.55 -10.35 -16.25
CA LYS A 32 -8.81 -11.78 -16.00
C LYS A 32 -9.97 -12.21 -16.88
N ALA A 33 -9.73 -13.09 -17.85
CA ALA A 33 -10.75 -13.49 -18.82
C ALA A 33 -12.01 -14.08 -18.16
N SER A 34 -11.85 -14.86 -17.09
CA SER A 34 -12.99 -15.48 -16.39
C SER A 34 -13.88 -14.48 -15.63
N ARG A 35 -13.47 -13.21 -15.49
CA ARG A 35 -14.24 -12.17 -14.80
C ARG A 35 -14.64 -11.03 -15.72
N HIS A 36 -13.83 -10.73 -16.72
CA HIS A 36 -14.00 -9.56 -17.58
C HIS A 36 -14.47 -9.92 -19.00
N GLY A 37 -14.86 -11.17 -19.24
CA GLY A 37 -15.27 -11.68 -20.55
C GLY A 37 -14.08 -12.00 -21.45
N SER A 38 -14.26 -12.87 -22.46
CA SER A 38 -13.20 -13.41 -23.32
C SER A 38 -12.84 -12.55 -24.54
N GLY A 39 -13.27 -11.28 -24.60
CA GLY A 39 -13.06 -10.43 -25.77
C GLY A 39 -11.74 -9.66 -25.77
N SER A 40 -11.06 -9.66 -26.91
CA SER A 40 -9.91 -8.79 -27.24
C SER A 40 -10.17 -7.30 -26.97
N GLU A 41 -11.41 -6.84 -27.16
CA GLU A 41 -11.80 -5.44 -26.92
C GLU A 41 -11.81 -5.07 -25.43
N ALA A 42 -12.24 -5.98 -24.55
CA ALA A 42 -12.20 -5.78 -23.11
C ALA A 42 -10.76 -5.76 -22.55
N LEU A 43 -9.86 -6.51 -23.20
CA LEU A 43 -8.43 -6.46 -22.91
C LEU A 43 -7.82 -5.13 -23.35
N ARG A 44 -8.19 -4.61 -24.54
CA ARG A 44 -7.75 -3.31 -25.07
C ARG A 44 -8.02 -2.17 -24.11
N LEU A 45 -9.29 -1.98 -23.71
CA LEU A 45 -9.71 -0.86 -22.87
C LEU A 45 -8.95 -0.79 -21.53
N LYS A 46 -8.45 -1.92 -21.03
CA LYS A 46 -7.68 -1.99 -19.79
C LYS A 46 -6.16 -1.83 -19.95
N THR A 47 -5.65 -1.91 -21.17
CA THR A 47 -4.20 -2.00 -21.46
C THR A 47 -3.68 -0.88 -22.36
N GLU A 48 -4.55 -0.10 -23.00
CA GLU A 48 -4.23 0.90 -24.03
C GLU A 48 -3.30 2.04 -23.57
N GLN A 49 -3.18 2.27 -22.25
CA GLN A 49 -2.32 3.34 -21.68
C GLN A 49 -1.07 2.81 -20.95
N LEU A 50 -0.82 1.49 -20.99
CA LEU A 50 0.24 0.88 -20.20
C LEU A 50 1.47 0.58 -21.05
N LYS A 51 2.65 0.97 -20.54
CA LYS A 51 3.93 0.82 -21.25
C LYS A 51 4.65 -0.50 -20.96
N LYS A 52 4.20 -1.31 -20.00
CA LYS A 52 4.84 -2.58 -19.61
C LYS A 52 3.81 -3.57 -19.09
N PHE A 53 3.77 -4.78 -19.64
CA PHE A 53 2.82 -5.80 -19.20
C PHE A 53 3.34 -7.21 -19.42
N VAL A 54 2.75 -8.13 -18.66
CA VAL A 54 2.97 -9.57 -18.79
C VAL A 54 1.64 -10.26 -18.96
N ILE A 55 1.59 -11.18 -19.91
CA ILE A 55 0.45 -12.07 -20.12
C ILE A 55 0.77 -13.41 -19.49
N LEU A 56 -0.14 -13.92 -18.65
CA LEU A 56 -0.09 -15.26 -18.07
C LEU A 56 -1.27 -16.09 -18.57
N VAL A 57 -0.97 -17.34 -18.91
CA VAL A 57 -1.93 -18.37 -19.27
C VAL A 57 -1.75 -19.53 -18.30
N TYR A 58 -2.81 -19.87 -17.59
CA TYR A 58 -2.84 -21.01 -16.70
C TYR A 58 -3.35 -22.24 -17.45
N LEU A 59 -2.54 -23.29 -17.47
CA LEU A 59 -2.90 -24.59 -18.02
C LEU A 59 -3.54 -25.45 -16.92
N LYS A 60 -4.42 -26.38 -17.32
CA LYS A 60 -5.03 -27.35 -16.39
C LYS A 60 -4.00 -28.25 -15.70
N SER A 61 -2.81 -28.38 -16.25
CA SER A 61 -1.67 -29.11 -15.66
C SER A 61 -1.05 -28.42 -14.45
N GLY A 62 -1.52 -27.22 -14.07
CA GLY A 62 -0.90 -26.39 -13.02
C GLY A 62 0.35 -25.64 -13.49
N SER A 63 0.71 -25.78 -14.77
CA SER A 63 1.77 -24.99 -15.40
C SER A 63 1.24 -23.63 -15.88
N VAL A 64 2.10 -22.62 -15.81
CA VAL A 64 1.82 -21.24 -16.22
C VAL A 64 2.78 -20.87 -17.33
N MET A 65 2.27 -20.32 -18.42
CA MET A 65 3.08 -19.82 -19.54
C MET A 65 2.76 -18.37 -19.80
N GLY A 66 3.69 -17.63 -20.36
CA GLY A 66 3.45 -16.21 -20.61
C GLY A 66 4.49 -15.52 -21.44
N GLY A 67 4.14 -14.28 -21.82
CA GLY A 67 5.00 -13.37 -22.57
C GLY A 67 5.09 -12.03 -21.88
N PHE A 68 6.29 -11.45 -21.86
CA PHE A 68 6.58 -10.12 -21.36
C PHE A 68 6.95 -9.19 -22.51
N ILE A 69 6.45 -7.96 -22.43
CA ILE A 69 6.89 -6.85 -23.27
C ILE A 69 7.00 -5.57 -22.43
N SER A 70 8.03 -4.78 -22.75
CA SER A 70 8.38 -3.49 -22.18
C SER A 70 7.86 -2.28 -22.99
N GLN A 71 6.99 -2.54 -23.97
CA GLN A 71 6.41 -1.55 -24.88
C GLN A 71 4.88 -1.46 -24.72
N GLU A 72 4.32 -0.35 -25.21
CA GLU A 72 2.87 -0.09 -25.21
C GLU A 72 2.09 -1.17 -25.98
N PHE A 73 0.83 -1.39 -25.62
CA PHE A 73 -0.02 -2.33 -26.35
C PHE A 73 -0.24 -1.87 -27.82
N PRO A 74 -0.26 -2.77 -28.82
CA PRO A 74 -0.55 -2.41 -30.21
C PRO A 74 -1.98 -1.93 -30.38
N SER A 75 -2.20 -0.95 -31.26
CA SER A 75 -3.57 -0.55 -31.61
C SER A 75 -4.24 -1.73 -32.31
N PHE A 76 -5.34 -2.22 -31.74
CA PHE A 76 -6.12 -3.33 -32.32
C PHE A 76 -6.78 -3.00 -33.66
N THR A 77 -6.61 -1.76 -34.12
CA THR A 77 -7.21 -1.22 -35.33
C THR A 77 -6.52 -1.72 -36.61
N TRP A 78 -5.25 -2.14 -36.53
CA TRP A 78 -4.46 -2.66 -37.65
C TRP A 78 -3.39 -3.66 -37.18
N SER A 79 -2.93 -4.53 -38.08
CA SER A 79 -1.90 -5.53 -37.77
C SER A 79 -0.57 -4.85 -37.47
N THR A 80 -0.15 -4.87 -36.21
CA THR A 80 0.98 -4.07 -35.71
C THR A 80 2.15 -4.97 -35.34
N LYS A 81 3.37 -4.51 -35.61
CA LYS A 81 4.61 -5.10 -35.10
C LYS A 81 5.30 -4.09 -34.19
N LYS A 82 5.79 -4.54 -33.04
CA LYS A 82 6.57 -3.71 -32.12
C LYS A 82 7.91 -4.37 -31.84
N GLU A 83 8.94 -3.53 -31.92
CA GLU A 83 10.28 -3.88 -31.55
C GLU A 83 10.46 -3.80 -30.03
N ASP A 84 10.99 -4.84 -29.41
CA ASP A 84 11.34 -4.85 -28.00
C ASP A 84 12.50 -5.81 -27.72
N ALA A 85 13.66 -5.24 -27.37
CA ALA A 85 14.85 -6.01 -27.02
C ALA A 85 14.76 -6.71 -25.66
N ASP A 86 13.90 -6.23 -24.76
CA ASP A 86 13.71 -6.80 -23.43
C ASP A 86 12.61 -7.87 -23.39
N ALA A 87 11.94 -8.13 -24.52
CA ALA A 87 10.85 -9.09 -24.60
C ALA A 87 11.34 -10.53 -24.38
N PHE A 88 10.55 -11.30 -23.64
CA PHE A 88 10.82 -12.71 -23.42
C PHE A 88 9.53 -13.51 -23.20
N VAL A 89 9.61 -14.80 -23.50
CA VAL A 89 8.60 -15.80 -23.19
C VAL A 89 9.08 -16.62 -21.99
N PHE A 90 8.17 -17.08 -21.14
CA PHE A 90 8.52 -17.94 -20.03
C PHE A 90 7.52 -19.09 -19.86
N SER A 91 8.01 -20.14 -19.21
CA SER A 91 7.22 -21.29 -18.78
C SER A 91 7.56 -21.62 -17.33
N LEU A 92 6.54 -21.80 -16.51
CA LEU A 92 6.62 -22.14 -15.10
C LEU A 92 5.80 -23.40 -14.87
N SER A 93 6.48 -24.48 -14.51
CA SER A 93 5.85 -25.67 -13.95
C SER A 93 5.97 -25.62 -12.41
N PRO A 94 5.26 -26.50 -11.68
CA PRO A 94 5.43 -26.59 -10.23
C PRO A 94 6.89 -26.87 -9.83
N LYS A 95 7.64 -27.64 -10.63
CA LYS A 95 9.00 -28.09 -10.28
C LYS A 95 10.10 -27.21 -10.88
N ASP A 96 9.93 -26.74 -12.11
CA ASP A 96 10.92 -25.97 -12.88
C ASP A 96 10.34 -24.73 -13.55
N GLY A 97 11.19 -23.79 -13.94
CA GLY A 97 10.81 -22.63 -14.76
C GLY A 97 11.93 -22.19 -15.70
N GLY A 98 11.57 -21.61 -16.84
CA GLY A 98 12.52 -21.14 -17.85
C GLY A 98 12.11 -19.80 -18.46
N ARG A 99 13.11 -18.96 -18.73
CA ARG A 99 13.01 -17.70 -19.48
C ARG A 99 13.66 -17.89 -20.84
N PHE A 100 12.99 -17.44 -21.89
CA PHE A 100 13.42 -17.54 -23.28
C PHE A 100 13.34 -16.16 -23.94
N PRO A 101 14.48 -15.52 -24.23
CA PRO A 101 14.47 -14.23 -24.91
C PRO A 101 13.94 -14.39 -26.35
N VAL A 102 13.32 -13.34 -26.87
CA VAL A 102 12.87 -13.31 -28.27
C VAL A 102 14.09 -13.32 -29.21
N ARG A 103 14.01 -14.10 -30.30
CA ARG A 103 15.08 -14.21 -31.32
C ARG A 103 15.33 -12.91 -32.07
N ASP A 104 14.26 -12.30 -32.55
CA ASP A 104 14.27 -11.09 -33.37
C ASP A 104 13.49 -10.01 -32.61
N PRO A 105 14.18 -9.04 -31.98
CA PRO A 105 13.54 -7.94 -31.29
C PRO A 105 12.49 -7.22 -32.13
N SER A 106 12.67 -7.14 -33.46
CA SER A 106 11.73 -6.47 -34.37
C SER A 106 10.37 -7.20 -34.50
N GLN A 107 10.33 -8.47 -34.12
CA GLN A 107 9.14 -9.31 -34.08
C GLN A 107 8.73 -9.68 -32.64
N ALA A 108 9.19 -8.90 -31.65
CA ALA A 108 8.92 -9.16 -30.23
C ALA A 108 7.43 -9.21 -29.91
N LEU A 109 6.63 -8.31 -30.48
CA LEU A 109 5.19 -8.40 -30.43
C LEU A 109 4.57 -8.15 -31.78
N GLN A 110 3.74 -9.08 -32.21
CA GLN A 110 2.94 -8.97 -33.42
C GLN A 110 1.47 -9.18 -33.07
N TYR A 111 0.63 -8.23 -33.47
CA TYR A 111 -0.81 -8.37 -33.46
C TYR A 111 -1.31 -8.52 -34.89
N ASP A 112 -2.10 -9.56 -35.15
CA ASP A 112 -2.76 -9.79 -36.42
C ASP A 112 -4.26 -9.56 -36.24
N LYS A 113 -4.80 -8.56 -36.95
CA LYS A 113 -6.20 -8.14 -36.82
C LYS A 113 -7.18 -9.17 -37.37
N ASP A 114 -6.83 -9.80 -38.49
CA ASP A 114 -7.73 -10.70 -39.22
C ASP A 114 -7.95 -12.00 -38.42
N THR A 115 -6.88 -12.48 -37.78
CA THR A 115 -6.92 -13.66 -36.93
C THR A 115 -7.12 -13.34 -35.45
N LYS A 116 -7.11 -12.06 -35.05
CA LYS A 116 -7.13 -11.59 -33.65
C LYS A 116 -6.07 -12.29 -32.78
N THR A 117 -4.87 -12.44 -33.31
CA THR A 117 -3.77 -13.18 -32.68
C THR A 117 -2.68 -12.24 -32.20
N PHE A 118 -2.29 -12.40 -30.93
CA PHE A 118 -1.06 -11.85 -30.37
C PHE A 118 0.05 -12.88 -30.48
N SER A 119 1.23 -12.47 -30.89
CA SER A 119 2.40 -13.31 -31.00
C SER A 119 3.58 -12.64 -30.31
N PHE A 120 4.20 -13.35 -29.36
CA PHE A 120 5.41 -12.93 -28.66
C PHE A 120 6.59 -13.65 -29.29
N GLY A 121 7.42 -12.92 -30.04
CA GLY A 121 8.62 -13.45 -30.69
C GLY A 121 8.39 -14.66 -31.60
N GLY A 122 7.18 -14.81 -32.17
CA GLY A 122 6.77 -15.97 -32.97
C GLY A 122 6.49 -17.25 -32.18
N SER A 123 7.03 -17.36 -30.97
CA SER A 123 7.06 -18.57 -30.15
C SER A 123 5.84 -18.77 -29.25
N PHE A 124 5.15 -17.70 -28.86
CA PHE A 124 3.98 -17.80 -27.99
C PHE A 124 2.85 -16.96 -28.57
N LYS A 125 1.77 -17.63 -28.99
CA LYS A 125 0.65 -17.00 -29.68
C LYS A 125 -0.63 -17.16 -28.88
N VAL A 126 -1.39 -16.08 -28.72
CA VAL A 126 -2.69 -16.04 -28.03
C VAL A 126 -3.73 -15.50 -29.00
N THR A 127 -4.75 -16.28 -29.31
CA THR A 127 -5.75 -15.95 -30.33
C THR A 127 -7.14 -15.87 -29.70
N ASP A 128 -7.85 -14.77 -29.96
CA ASP A 128 -9.26 -14.61 -29.59
C ASP A 128 -10.17 -15.25 -30.66
N SER A 129 -10.80 -16.38 -30.33
CA SER A 129 -11.72 -17.08 -31.24
C SER A 129 -13.19 -16.66 -31.08
N GLY A 130 -13.49 -15.60 -30.33
CA GLY A 130 -14.86 -15.12 -30.05
C GLY A 130 -15.59 -15.90 -28.95
N ASN A 131 -15.42 -17.22 -28.91
CA ASN A 131 -15.95 -18.09 -27.84
C ASN A 131 -14.93 -18.37 -26.70
N GLY A 132 -13.76 -17.73 -26.74
CA GLY A 132 -12.69 -17.98 -25.78
C GLY A 132 -11.31 -17.61 -26.30
N TRP A 133 -10.31 -17.77 -25.44
CA TRP A 133 -8.90 -17.59 -25.78
C TRP A 133 -8.28 -18.95 -26.14
N SER A 134 -7.55 -19.01 -27.24
CA SER A 134 -6.71 -20.16 -27.60
C SER A 134 -5.25 -19.76 -27.58
N VAL A 135 -4.38 -20.73 -27.29
CA VAL A 135 -2.94 -20.49 -27.16
C VAL A 135 -2.20 -21.51 -28.01
N SER A 136 -1.24 -21.06 -28.80
CA SER A 136 -0.36 -21.91 -29.60
C SER A 136 1.10 -21.54 -29.36
N LEU A 137 1.97 -22.54 -29.45
CA LEU A 137 3.40 -22.37 -29.33
C LEU A 137 4.04 -22.54 -30.71
N GLY A 138 5.05 -21.71 -30.99
CA GLY A 138 5.87 -21.76 -32.18
C GLY A 138 6.84 -22.94 -32.17
N SER A 139 7.67 -23.00 -33.21
CA SER A 139 8.60 -24.11 -33.43
C SER A 139 9.85 -24.01 -32.55
N GLU A 140 10.57 -25.12 -32.35
CA GLU A 140 11.84 -25.15 -31.60
C GLU A 140 12.89 -24.20 -32.22
N SER A 141 12.76 -23.91 -33.52
CA SER A 141 13.51 -22.92 -34.27
C SER A 141 13.09 -21.46 -34.03
N ASP A 142 12.32 -21.14 -33.00
CA ASP A 142 11.93 -19.77 -32.62
C ASP A 142 12.42 -19.36 -31.21
N LEU A 143 13.12 -20.24 -30.46
CA LEU A 143 13.63 -19.99 -29.09
C LEU A 143 15.16 -19.91 -29.02
N VAL A 144 15.76 -18.86 -28.45
CA VAL A 144 17.23 -18.77 -28.26
C VAL A 144 17.63 -19.49 -26.97
N THR A 145 18.49 -20.50 -27.06
CA THR A 145 19.21 -21.06 -25.91
C THR A 145 20.57 -20.38 -25.80
N HIS A 146 20.81 -19.60 -24.74
CA HIS A 146 22.15 -19.04 -24.50
C HIS A 146 23.14 -20.17 -24.18
N LYS A 147 24.35 -20.10 -24.76
CA LYS A 147 25.42 -21.10 -24.57
C LYS A 147 25.95 -21.23 -23.12
N ASP A 148 25.53 -20.35 -22.21
CA ASP A 148 25.86 -20.46 -20.77
C ASP A 148 24.73 -21.09 -19.94
N THR A 149 23.62 -21.51 -20.57
CA THR A 149 22.52 -22.26 -19.95
C THR A 149 22.55 -23.75 -20.32
N VAL A 150 23.75 -24.33 -20.44
CA VAL A 150 23.99 -25.74 -20.83
C VAL A 150 23.45 -26.78 -19.83
N HIS A 151 22.81 -26.38 -18.74
CA HIS A 151 22.12 -27.30 -17.83
C HIS A 151 20.60 -27.12 -17.68
N LEU A 152 19.96 -26.17 -18.39
CA LEU A 152 18.50 -26.17 -18.47
C LEU A 152 18.03 -27.19 -19.52
N ASN A 153 17.95 -28.44 -19.04
CA ASN A 153 17.43 -29.65 -19.65
C ASN A 153 16.67 -29.46 -20.98
N HIS A 154 17.20 -30.10 -22.03
CA HIS A 154 16.52 -30.45 -23.28
C HIS A 154 15.08 -30.95 -23.09
N SER A 155 14.75 -31.48 -21.91
CA SER A 155 13.43 -31.94 -21.47
C SER A 155 12.38 -30.82 -21.38
N ILE A 156 12.73 -29.60 -20.94
CA ILE A 156 11.78 -28.48 -20.77
C ILE A 156 11.39 -27.89 -22.14
N VAL A 157 12.38 -27.72 -23.02
CA VAL A 157 12.16 -27.28 -24.42
C VAL A 157 11.32 -28.31 -25.18
N ARG A 158 11.63 -29.61 -25.04
CA ARG A 158 10.78 -30.69 -25.57
C ARG A 158 9.38 -30.71 -24.97
N HIS A 159 9.19 -30.30 -23.71
CA HIS A 159 7.87 -30.23 -23.08
C HIS A 159 7.01 -29.11 -23.68
N MET A 160 7.60 -27.95 -23.99
CA MET A 160 6.89 -26.88 -24.72
C MET A 160 6.47 -27.32 -26.12
N VAL A 161 7.35 -28.01 -26.85
CA VAL A 161 7.08 -28.48 -28.23
C VAL A 161 6.11 -29.67 -28.27
N ARG A 162 6.09 -30.55 -27.24
CA ARG A 162 5.21 -31.74 -27.20
C ARG A 162 3.76 -31.47 -26.83
N LEU A 163 3.40 -30.26 -26.38
CA LEU A 163 2.01 -29.91 -26.07
C LEU A 163 1.19 -29.74 -27.37
N LYS A 164 0.78 -30.85 -27.99
CA LYS A 164 -0.25 -30.84 -29.04
C LYS A 164 -1.63 -30.64 -28.40
N TRP A 165 -2.33 -29.56 -28.75
CA TRP A 165 -3.67 -29.27 -28.24
C TRP A 165 -4.77 -29.65 -29.22
N GLY A 166 -5.79 -30.32 -28.69
CA GLY A 166 -7.10 -30.50 -29.31
C GLY A 166 -8.00 -29.29 -29.09
N ARG A 167 -8.86 -28.99 -30.06
CA ARG A 167 -9.83 -27.89 -30.03
C ARG A 167 -10.74 -28.00 -28.80
N GLY A 168 -10.91 -26.91 -28.05
CA GLY A 168 -12.01 -26.76 -27.08
C GLY A 168 -11.67 -26.85 -25.58
N GLN A 169 -10.55 -26.30 -25.10
CA GLN A 169 -10.30 -26.22 -23.65
C GLN A 169 -10.31 -24.78 -23.13
N ASN A 170 -10.98 -24.57 -21.98
CA ASN A 170 -11.07 -23.30 -21.28
C ASN A 170 -9.76 -22.97 -20.55
N PHE A 171 -9.10 -21.88 -20.94
CA PHE A 171 -7.92 -21.34 -20.27
C PHE A 171 -8.25 -20.09 -19.46
N LYS A 172 -7.48 -19.81 -18.40
CA LYS A 172 -7.58 -18.54 -17.67
C LYS A 172 -6.42 -17.64 -18.11
N LEU A 173 -6.75 -16.62 -18.89
CA LEU A 173 -5.83 -15.55 -19.29
C LEU A 173 -5.82 -14.46 -18.22
N PHE A 174 -4.63 -14.06 -17.78
CA PHE A 174 -4.41 -12.96 -16.87
C PHE A 174 -3.42 -11.99 -17.50
N VAL A 175 -3.68 -10.69 -17.39
CA VAL A 175 -2.73 -9.66 -17.82
C VAL A 175 -2.38 -8.81 -16.62
N MET A 176 -1.10 -8.64 -16.38
CA MET A 176 -0.57 -7.94 -15.23
C MET A 176 0.44 -6.88 -15.64
N THR A 177 0.63 -5.87 -14.80
CA THR A 177 1.75 -4.92 -14.88
C THR A 177 2.60 -4.99 -13.61
N PHE A 178 3.73 -4.30 -13.57
CA PHE A 178 4.73 -4.40 -12.52
C PHE A 178 4.96 -3.06 -11.83
N ALA A 179 5.09 -3.08 -10.51
CA ALA A 179 5.57 -1.92 -9.75
C ALA A 179 7.10 -1.96 -9.60
N HIS A 180 7.77 -0.83 -9.89
CA HIS A 180 9.22 -0.67 -9.79
C HIS A 180 9.70 -0.42 -8.35
N LYS A 181 10.90 -0.91 -8.04
CA LYS A 181 11.58 -0.81 -6.72
C LYS A 181 11.92 0.61 -6.26
N ILE A 182 11.86 1.61 -7.16
CA ILE A 182 12.37 2.98 -6.92
C ILE A 182 11.58 3.71 -5.82
N GLN A 183 10.27 3.50 -5.71
CA GLN A 183 9.45 4.19 -4.70
C GLN A 183 9.59 3.58 -3.29
N TYR A 184 9.97 2.30 -3.21
CA TYR A 184 10.18 1.60 -1.94
C TYR A 184 11.59 1.81 -1.38
N LEU A 185 12.61 1.88 -2.24
CA LEU A 185 14.01 2.12 -1.84
C LEU A 185 14.23 3.56 -1.34
N SER A 186 13.58 4.56 -1.93
CA SER A 186 13.69 5.96 -1.46
C SER A 186 13.06 6.14 -0.08
N MET A 187 11.91 5.49 0.18
CA MET A 187 11.25 5.52 1.49
C MET A 187 12.02 4.71 2.54
N GLN A 188 12.55 3.54 2.18
CA GLN A 188 13.40 2.74 3.07
C GLN A 188 14.69 3.48 3.43
N ALA A 189 15.39 4.08 2.46
CA ALA A 189 16.60 4.83 2.72
C ALA A 189 16.31 6.09 3.54
N CYS A 190 15.25 6.85 3.22
CA CYS A 190 14.89 8.06 3.96
C CYS A 190 14.47 7.75 5.41
N MET A 191 13.61 6.75 5.64
CA MET A 191 13.15 6.39 6.99
C MET A 191 14.26 5.74 7.84
N SER A 192 15.12 4.89 7.26
CA SER A 192 16.27 4.30 7.99
C SER A 192 17.45 5.27 8.18
N LEU A 193 17.52 6.36 7.42
CA LEU A 193 18.46 7.47 7.69
C LEU A 193 17.96 8.42 8.78
N VAL A 194 16.64 8.62 8.94
CA VAL A 194 16.06 9.59 9.89
C VAL A 194 15.99 9.04 11.34
N PHE A 195 15.78 7.75 11.55
CA PHE A 195 15.54 7.17 12.89
C PHE A 195 16.71 6.33 13.39
N ARG A 196 17.80 6.98 13.85
CA ARG A 196 18.99 6.25 14.31
C ARG A 196 19.15 6.12 15.82
N ASN A 197 18.50 6.98 16.61
CA ASN A 197 18.69 6.97 18.06
C ASN A 197 17.41 7.39 18.80
N ARG A 198 17.00 6.56 19.75
CA ARG A 198 15.85 6.82 20.64
C ARG A 198 16.00 8.15 21.37
N GLU A 199 17.18 8.45 21.91
CA GLU A 199 17.36 9.64 22.73
C GLU A 199 17.31 10.92 21.90
N ASP A 200 17.84 10.91 20.68
CA ASP A 200 17.78 12.06 19.77
C ASP A 200 16.34 12.37 19.39
N LEU A 201 15.53 11.35 19.04
CA LEU A 201 14.12 11.53 18.73
C LEU A 201 13.30 12.01 19.94
N ARG A 202 13.66 11.52 21.12
CA ARG A 202 13.04 11.95 22.36
C ARG A 202 13.36 13.42 22.63
N GLU A 203 14.60 13.82 22.42
CA GLU A 203 15.03 15.21 22.54
C GLU A 203 14.32 16.08 21.52
N THR A 204 14.24 15.68 20.25
CA THR A 204 13.47 16.38 19.20
C THR A 204 12.03 16.67 19.66
N LEU A 205 11.34 15.68 20.22
CA LEU A 205 9.98 15.86 20.74
C LEU A 205 9.91 16.80 21.96
N VAL A 206 10.88 16.70 22.87
CA VAL A 206 10.89 17.50 24.10
C VAL A 206 11.29 18.95 23.83
N SER A 207 12.24 19.18 22.92
CA SER A 207 12.76 20.50 22.55
C SER A 207 11.92 21.20 21.47
N TYR A 208 11.00 20.49 20.82
CA TYR A 208 10.14 21.04 19.78
C TYR A 208 9.39 22.28 20.26
N LYS A 209 9.47 23.34 19.44
CA LYS A 209 8.73 24.59 19.56
C LYS A 209 8.28 24.98 18.15
N PRO A 210 6.98 25.22 17.93
CA PRO A 210 6.50 25.71 16.64
C PRO A 210 7.18 27.04 16.28
N SER A 211 7.51 27.27 15.00
CA SER A 211 8.15 28.54 14.60
C SER A 211 7.20 29.73 14.67
N ASN A 212 5.89 29.49 14.61
CA ASN A 212 4.88 30.54 14.76
C ASN A 212 4.68 30.92 16.24
N GLU A 213 4.95 32.18 16.60
CA GLU A 213 4.86 32.68 17.98
C GLU A 213 3.44 32.61 18.59
N GLU A 214 2.40 32.63 17.75
CA GLU A 214 1.01 32.48 18.21
C GLU A 214 0.68 31.03 18.59
N LEU A 215 1.46 30.06 18.08
CA LEU A 215 1.24 28.65 18.29
C LEU A 215 2.13 28.10 19.41
N THR A 216 1.56 28.04 20.61
CA THR A 216 2.26 27.47 21.79
C THR A 216 2.23 25.93 21.84
N GLN A 217 1.25 25.30 21.19
CA GLN A 217 1.10 23.85 21.18
C GLN A 217 0.53 23.35 19.84
N ALA A 218 1.26 22.47 19.18
CA ALA A 218 0.79 21.67 18.06
C ALA A 218 -0.26 20.65 18.55
N ARG A 219 -1.46 20.74 17.99
CA ARG A 219 -2.61 19.86 18.32
C ARG A 219 -2.84 18.86 17.21
N VAL A 220 -2.78 17.58 17.55
CA VAL A 220 -2.94 16.46 16.61
C VAL A 220 -4.21 15.70 16.93
N LEU A 221 -5.14 15.61 15.98
CA LEU A 221 -6.39 14.88 16.15
C LEU A 221 -6.26 13.42 15.69
N LEU A 222 -6.50 12.48 16.60
CA LEU A 222 -6.55 11.05 16.31
C LEU A 222 -7.98 10.65 15.96
N LEU A 223 -8.20 10.25 14.71
CA LEU A 223 -9.47 9.71 14.21
C LEU A 223 -9.33 8.22 13.90
N GLY A 224 -10.44 7.49 13.90
CA GLY A 224 -10.44 6.07 13.56
C GLY A 224 -11.46 5.27 14.37
N PRO A 225 -11.67 4.00 14.00
CA PRO A 225 -12.69 3.15 14.59
C PRO A 225 -12.36 2.80 16.04
N MET A 226 -13.36 2.27 16.75
CA MET A 226 -13.14 1.66 18.07
C MET A 226 -12.13 0.52 17.96
N GLY A 227 -11.22 0.40 18.92
CA GLY A 227 -10.21 -0.66 18.94
C GLY A 227 -8.98 -0.41 18.07
N ALA A 228 -8.97 0.56 17.16
CA ALA A 228 -7.76 0.86 16.35
C ALA A 228 -6.55 1.34 17.16
N GLY A 229 -6.69 1.63 18.45
CA GLY A 229 -5.54 1.93 19.33
C GLY A 229 -5.18 3.42 19.44
N LYS A 230 -6.12 4.34 19.21
CA LYS A 230 -5.93 5.79 19.38
C LYS A 230 -5.48 6.16 20.80
N SER A 231 -6.28 5.82 21.81
CA SER A 231 -5.93 6.09 23.21
C SER A 231 -4.67 5.31 23.64
N SER A 232 -4.48 4.10 23.11
CA SER A 232 -3.28 3.29 23.36
C SER A 232 -2.02 3.97 22.81
N PHE A 233 -2.09 4.64 21.66
CA PHE A 233 -0.98 5.41 21.10
C PHE A 233 -0.59 6.56 22.03
N ILE A 234 -1.55 7.32 22.56
CA ILE A 234 -1.30 8.40 23.53
C ILE A 234 -0.59 7.88 24.78
N ASN A 235 -1.06 6.76 25.34
CA ASN A 235 -0.43 6.12 26.49
C ASN A 235 0.97 5.57 26.14
N SER A 236 1.17 5.13 24.90
CA SER A 236 2.46 4.66 24.42
C SER A 236 3.47 5.80 24.38
N ILE A 237 3.11 6.97 23.81
CA ILE A 237 3.97 8.17 23.81
C ILE A 237 4.32 8.60 25.25
N ARG A 238 3.35 8.57 26.17
CA ARG A 238 3.62 8.82 27.59
C ARG A 238 4.59 7.80 28.19
N SER A 239 4.44 6.53 27.83
CA SER A 239 5.32 5.45 28.30
C SER A 239 6.77 5.69 27.87
N VAL A 240 6.98 6.08 26.61
CA VAL A 240 8.32 6.44 26.09
C VAL A 240 8.93 7.59 26.91
N LEU A 241 8.19 8.69 27.09
CA LEU A 241 8.71 9.87 27.79
C LEU A 241 8.91 9.63 29.29
N TYR A 242 8.06 8.79 29.89
CA TYR A 242 8.13 8.49 31.32
C TYR A 242 9.09 7.34 31.63
N ARG A 243 9.65 6.69 30.61
CA ARG A 243 10.59 5.56 30.68
C ARG A 243 10.04 4.34 31.43
N HIS A 244 8.72 4.19 31.49
CA HIS A 244 8.04 3.00 32.02
C HIS A 244 6.68 2.86 31.35
N VAL A 245 6.16 1.63 31.26
CA VAL A 245 4.84 1.39 30.67
C VAL A 245 3.76 2.00 31.56
N VAL A 246 2.94 2.86 30.98
CA VAL A 246 1.89 3.61 31.66
C VAL A 246 0.55 2.91 31.47
N ASN A 247 0.01 2.35 32.56
CA ASN A 247 -1.30 1.71 32.59
C ASN A 247 -2.39 2.70 33.02
N LEU A 248 -2.63 3.74 32.21
CA LEU A 248 -3.71 4.70 32.48
C LEU A 248 -5.05 4.18 31.95
N PRO A 249 -6.13 4.24 32.76
CA PRO A 249 -7.44 3.79 32.33
C PRO A 249 -7.96 4.63 31.16
N ILE A 250 -8.49 3.95 30.15
CA ILE A 250 -9.20 4.57 29.03
C ILE A 250 -10.61 4.92 29.53
N VAL A 251 -10.81 6.12 30.06
CA VAL A 251 -12.11 6.53 30.61
C VAL A 251 -13.06 6.92 29.48
N GLY A 252 -13.89 5.96 29.08
CA GLY A 252 -14.92 6.05 28.04
C GLY A 252 -16.05 7.01 28.36
N SER A 253 -15.96 8.21 27.78
CA SER A 253 -17.13 8.99 27.42
C SER A 253 -16.86 9.42 25.98
N GLY A 254 -17.75 9.17 25.03
CA GLY A 254 -17.55 9.46 23.60
C GLY A 254 -17.48 10.96 23.33
N SER A 255 -16.45 11.58 23.88
CA SER A 255 -16.16 12.99 23.85
C SER A 255 -14.77 13.21 23.26
N LEU A 256 -14.58 14.40 22.70
CA LEU A 256 -13.26 14.92 22.37
C LEU A 256 -12.47 15.10 23.67
N LYS A 257 -11.24 14.58 23.74
CA LYS A 257 -10.34 14.80 24.88
C LYS A 257 -8.94 15.15 24.42
N SER A 258 -8.40 16.22 24.98
CA SER A 258 -7.06 16.74 24.68
C SER A 258 -6.07 16.29 25.75
N TYR A 259 -4.95 15.73 25.32
CA TYR A 259 -3.91 15.19 26.19
C TYR A 259 -2.59 15.92 25.91
N PRO A 260 -2.28 16.97 26.69
CA PRO A 260 -0.98 17.61 26.63
C PRO A 260 0.11 16.61 27.02
N ILE A 261 1.12 16.49 26.17
CA ILE A 261 2.24 15.58 26.38
C ILE A 261 3.28 16.26 27.28
N ARG A 262 3.86 15.50 28.22
CA ARG A 262 4.86 16.01 29.16
C ARG A 262 6.20 15.37 28.89
N ALA A 263 7.28 16.15 29.01
CA ALA A 263 8.65 15.69 28.78
C ALA A 263 9.08 14.54 29.70
N ARG A 264 8.48 14.47 30.89
CA ARG A 264 8.58 13.37 31.87
C ARG A 264 7.39 13.39 32.81
N LYS A 265 7.19 12.33 33.60
CA LYS A 265 6.14 12.28 34.63
C LYS A 265 6.34 13.43 35.62
N GLY A 266 5.33 14.28 35.79
CA GLY A 266 5.40 15.49 36.63
C GLY A 266 6.26 16.63 36.07
N GLY A 267 6.88 16.46 34.90
CA GLY A 267 7.69 17.48 34.24
C GLY A 267 6.88 18.53 33.47
N PRO A 268 7.57 19.46 32.79
CA PRO A 268 6.92 20.47 31.95
C PRO A 268 6.16 19.83 30.79
N VAL A 269 5.14 20.55 30.32
CA VAL A 269 4.36 20.20 29.13
C VAL A 269 5.19 20.56 27.88
N THR A 270 5.24 19.67 26.90
CA THR A 270 5.88 19.93 25.60
C THR A 270 4.94 20.73 24.70
N ALA A 271 5.41 21.12 23.52
CA ALA A 271 4.54 21.76 22.53
C ALA A 271 3.64 20.77 21.75
N LEU A 272 3.48 19.52 22.21
CA LEU A 272 2.59 18.54 21.57
C LEU A 272 1.37 18.25 22.45
N THR A 273 0.19 18.33 21.85
CA THR A 273 -1.08 17.89 22.43
C THR A 273 -1.76 16.89 21.49
N LEU A 274 -2.04 15.69 21.98
CA LEU A 274 -2.78 14.66 21.25
C LEU A 274 -4.27 14.72 21.63
N CYS A 275 -5.14 14.85 20.65
CA CYS A 275 -6.59 14.92 20.83
C CYS A 275 -7.21 13.58 20.40
N ASP A 276 -7.90 12.91 21.31
CA ASP A 276 -8.59 11.64 21.04
C ASP A 276 -10.09 11.88 20.84
N THR A 277 -10.67 11.27 19.81
CA THR A 277 -12.11 11.16 19.65
C THR A 277 -12.55 9.79 20.15
N MET A 278 -13.09 9.73 21.36
CA MET A 278 -13.52 8.46 21.94
C MET A 278 -14.79 7.94 21.27
N ALA A 279 -14.85 6.63 21.10
CA ALA A 279 -15.96 5.96 20.45
C ALA A 279 -17.22 5.87 21.32
N LEU A 280 -18.39 6.13 20.72
CA LEU A 280 -19.71 5.81 21.27
C LEU A 280 -20.42 4.88 20.27
N GLY A 281 -20.50 3.58 20.59
CA GLY A 281 -21.28 2.59 19.83
C GLY A 281 -20.55 1.87 18.69
N ASN A 282 -21.30 1.01 17.99
CA ASN A 282 -20.81 0.08 16.96
C ASN A 282 -20.74 0.66 15.53
N SER A 283 -20.77 1.99 15.37
CA SER A 283 -20.68 2.62 14.04
C SER A 283 -19.24 2.89 13.65
N GLU A 284 -18.93 2.80 12.35
CA GLU A 284 -17.56 2.90 11.78
C GLU A 284 -16.81 4.18 12.19
N TRP A 285 -17.54 5.26 12.47
CA TRP A 285 -17.01 6.59 12.85
C TRP A 285 -17.53 7.09 14.20
N ASN A 286 -18.08 6.21 15.06
CA ASN A 286 -18.50 6.58 16.41
C ASN A 286 -19.55 7.71 16.49
N GLY A 287 -20.40 7.82 15.47
CA GLY A 287 -21.38 8.92 15.35
C GLY A 287 -20.77 10.29 14.99
N LEU A 288 -19.48 10.36 14.68
CA LEU A 288 -18.80 11.57 14.23
C LEU A 288 -19.05 11.76 12.73
N THR A 289 -19.71 12.85 12.36
CA THR A 289 -19.93 13.20 10.96
C THR A 289 -18.70 13.93 10.39
N VAL A 290 -18.57 13.98 9.06
CA VAL A 290 -17.53 14.81 8.40
C VAL A 290 -17.66 16.28 8.82
N HIS A 291 -18.88 16.77 9.05
CA HIS A 291 -19.12 18.12 9.53
C HIS A 291 -18.54 18.34 10.94
N ASP A 292 -18.69 17.36 11.83
CA ASP A 292 -18.12 17.41 13.17
C ASP A 292 -16.59 17.40 13.12
N ALA A 293 -16.00 16.54 12.28
CA ALA A 293 -14.56 16.50 12.06
C ALA A 293 -14.04 17.89 11.66
N LEU A 294 -14.67 18.51 10.65
CA LEU A 294 -14.30 19.84 10.17
C LEU A 294 -14.49 20.92 11.23
N ALA A 295 -15.56 20.86 12.03
CA ALA A 295 -15.79 21.81 13.12
C ALA A 295 -14.72 21.68 14.22
N VAL A 296 -14.33 20.45 14.58
CA VAL A 296 -13.23 20.17 15.52
C VAL A 296 -11.91 20.69 14.95
N ILE A 297 -11.61 20.41 13.68
CA ILE A 297 -10.36 20.84 13.03
C ILE A 297 -10.24 22.35 13.01
N LYS A 298 -11.33 23.05 12.69
CA LYS A 298 -11.40 24.51 12.71
C LYS A 298 -11.41 25.11 14.11
N GLY A 299 -11.45 24.30 15.17
CA GLY A 299 -11.39 24.76 16.57
C GLY A 299 -12.72 25.22 17.13
N HIS A 300 -13.84 24.90 16.48
CA HIS A 300 -15.17 25.27 16.97
C HIS A 300 -15.65 24.37 18.11
N ALA A 301 -15.08 23.18 18.27
CA ALA A 301 -15.41 22.28 19.37
C ALA A 301 -14.54 22.54 20.61
N SER A 302 -15.16 22.48 21.79
CA SER A 302 -14.45 22.53 23.07
C SER A 302 -14.02 21.13 23.55
N ASP A 303 -13.04 21.10 24.45
CA ASP A 303 -12.62 19.85 25.10
C ASP A 303 -13.78 19.27 25.93
N GLY A 304 -14.00 17.96 25.84
CA GLY A 304 -15.15 17.29 26.46
C GLY A 304 -16.43 17.30 25.63
N HIS A 305 -16.45 17.91 24.44
CA HIS A 305 -17.60 17.88 23.54
C HIS A 305 -18.00 16.44 23.20
N LYS A 306 -19.29 16.09 23.35
CA LYS A 306 -19.84 14.75 23.09
C LYS A 306 -20.48 14.71 21.72
N PHE A 307 -20.03 13.79 20.88
CA PHE A 307 -20.55 13.62 19.52
C PHE A 307 -21.91 12.90 19.53
N GLN A 308 -22.83 13.36 18.70
CA GLN A 308 -24.15 12.77 18.50
C GLN A 308 -24.43 12.72 16.98
N PRO A 309 -24.64 11.52 16.38
CA PRO A 309 -24.83 11.40 14.94
C PRO A 309 -26.02 12.21 14.41
N GLU A 310 -27.06 12.38 15.22
CA GLU A 310 -28.30 13.09 14.86
C GLU A 310 -28.21 14.61 15.04
N ALA A 311 -27.16 15.09 15.73
CA ALA A 311 -26.98 16.50 16.06
C ALA A 311 -25.53 16.94 15.81
N PRO A 312 -25.15 17.19 14.53
CA PRO A 312 -23.83 17.71 14.19
C PRO A 312 -23.54 19.06 14.87
N ILE A 313 -22.26 19.36 15.05
CA ILE A 313 -21.77 20.59 15.66
C ILE A 313 -22.23 21.78 14.82
N GLN A 314 -22.98 22.69 15.45
CA GLN A 314 -23.50 23.93 14.89
C GLN A 314 -23.23 25.10 15.83
N PRO A 315 -23.36 26.35 15.38
CA PRO A 315 -23.20 27.53 16.25
C PRO A 315 -24.11 27.55 17.48
N SER A 316 -25.24 26.84 17.44
CA SER A 316 -26.18 26.66 18.57
C SER A 316 -25.76 25.57 19.56
N THR A 317 -24.75 24.74 19.22
CA THR A 317 -24.30 23.63 20.06
C THR A 317 -23.62 24.15 21.32
N ALA A 318 -23.95 23.57 22.47
CA ALA A 318 -23.33 23.93 23.74
C ALA A 318 -21.80 23.73 23.68
N GLY A 319 -21.05 24.77 24.03
CA GLY A 319 -19.59 24.76 23.96
C GLY A 319 -19.01 24.99 22.56
N TYR A 320 -19.80 25.43 21.58
CA TYR A 320 -19.32 25.89 20.28
C TYR A 320 -18.56 27.21 20.42
N ARG A 321 -17.35 27.27 19.85
CA ARG A 321 -16.52 28.48 19.79
C ARG A 321 -16.77 29.20 18.48
N LEU A 322 -17.36 30.40 18.55
CA LEU A 322 -17.71 31.22 17.38
C LEU A 322 -16.48 31.63 16.56
N ASP A 323 -15.47 32.17 17.24
CA ASP A 323 -14.26 32.68 16.61
C ASP A 323 -13.01 31.97 17.18
N PRO A 324 -12.61 30.83 16.60
CA PRO A 324 -11.47 30.05 17.07
C PRO A 324 -10.13 30.67 16.66
N SER A 325 -9.27 30.86 17.65
CA SER A 325 -7.88 31.30 17.42
C SER A 325 -7.00 30.14 16.96
N LEU A 326 -5.76 30.41 16.52
CA LEU A 326 -4.84 29.37 16.02
C LEU A 326 -4.63 28.23 17.03
N LYS A 327 -4.44 28.55 18.32
CA LYS A 327 -4.32 27.56 19.42
C LYS A 327 -5.55 26.65 19.60
N ASP A 328 -6.72 27.07 19.11
CA ASP A 328 -7.95 26.31 19.23
C ASP A 328 -8.09 25.28 18.11
N LYS A 329 -7.38 25.46 16.99
CA LYS A 329 -7.43 24.61 15.80
C LYS A 329 -6.62 23.32 15.96
N ILE A 330 -6.93 22.35 15.11
CA ILE A 330 -6.11 21.16 14.92
C ILE A 330 -5.10 21.45 13.80
N HIS A 331 -3.86 21.04 14.03
CA HIS A 331 -2.72 21.31 13.16
C HIS A 331 -2.33 20.08 12.33
N CYS A 332 -2.71 18.87 12.77
CA CYS A 332 -2.55 17.65 11.99
C CYS A 332 -3.69 16.67 12.31
N VAL A 333 -4.17 15.94 11.32
CA VAL A 333 -5.12 14.84 11.50
C VAL A 333 -4.42 13.51 11.26
N VAL A 334 -4.63 12.54 12.15
CA VAL A 334 -4.03 11.21 12.05
C VAL A 334 -5.13 10.16 12.09
N PHE A 335 -5.30 9.45 10.97
CA PHE A 335 -6.22 8.34 10.84
C PHE A 335 -5.57 7.06 11.38
N THR A 336 -6.04 6.59 12.53
CA THR A 336 -5.54 5.39 13.19
C THR A 336 -6.31 4.17 12.71
N LEU A 337 -5.60 3.19 12.14
CA LEU A 337 -6.17 1.97 11.57
C LEU A 337 -5.53 0.72 12.17
N ASP A 338 -6.31 -0.35 12.32
CA ASP A 338 -5.79 -1.67 12.70
C ASP A 338 -5.27 -2.41 11.45
N ALA A 339 -3.99 -2.79 11.47
CA ALA A 339 -3.36 -3.51 10.36
C ALA A 339 -4.03 -4.86 10.02
N ARG A 340 -4.76 -5.45 10.96
CA ARG A 340 -5.47 -6.73 10.78
C ARG A 340 -6.77 -6.58 10.01
N GLU A 341 -7.44 -5.43 10.13
CA GLU A 341 -8.84 -5.25 9.71
C GLU A 341 -9.05 -4.11 8.68
N LEU A 342 -8.09 -3.93 7.76
CA LEU A 342 -8.13 -2.86 6.75
C LEU A 342 -9.30 -2.93 5.74
N THR A 343 -10.04 -4.03 5.68
CA THR A 343 -11.12 -4.24 4.70
C THR A 343 -12.43 -3.52 5.03
N SER A 344 -12.55 -2.93 6.22
CA SER A 344 -13.83 -2.47 6.78
C SER A 344 -13.97 -0.95 6.83
N TYR A 345 -13.05 -0.18 6.25
CA TYR A 345 -13.05 1.29 6.43
C TYR A 345 -13.28 2.03 5.12
N THR A 346 -14.28 2.90 5.11
CA THR A 346 -14.37 3.95 4.10
C THR A 346 -13.78 5.22 4.72
N ILE A 347 -12.52 5.54 4.41
CA ILE A 347 -11.92 6.81 4.82
C ILE A 347 -12.48 7.89 3.90
N VAL A 348 -13.35 8.74 4.46
CA VAL A 348 -14.05 9.77 3.69
C VAL A 348 -13.13 10.99 3.54
N PHE A 349 -12.48 11.05 2.36
CA PHE A 349 -11.98 12.20 1.60
C PHE A 349 -11.00 13.19 2.27
N PRO A 350 -10.12 13.87 1.49
CA PRO A 350 -9.09 14.72 2.05
C PRO A 350 -9.72 15.90 2.82
N LEU A 351 -9.36 16.02 4.09
CA LEU A 351 -9.64 17.22 4.88
C LEU A 351 -8.71 18.32 4.36
N THR A 352 -9.22 19.18 3.47
CA THR A 352 -8.38 20.16 2.77
C THR A 352 -7.76 21.17 3.75
N GLY A 353 -6.46 21.45 3.58
CA GLY A 353 -5.76 22.51 4.33
C GLY A 353 -5.18 22.11 5.68
N THR A 354 -5.10 20.82 6.03
CA THR A 354 -4.39 20.36 7.23
C THR A 354 -3.59 19.09 6.92
N PRO A 355 -2.31 19.00 7.33
CA PRO A 355 -1.51 17.79 7.22
C PRO A 355 -2.24 16.57 7.75
N GLN A 356 -2.13 15.46 7.01
CA GLN A 356 -2.80 14.20 7.31
C GLN A 356 -1.81 13.04 7.31
N PHE A 357 -1.99 12.09 8.22
CA PHE A 357 -1.25 10.82 8.21
C PHE A 357 -2.18 9.64 8.50
N VAL A 358 -1.73 8.45 8.13
CA VAL A 358 -2.32 7.19 8.57
C VAL A 358 -1.39 6.56 9.59
N LEU A 359 -1.88 6.32 10.80
CA LEU A 359 -1.18 5.56 11.82
C LEU A 359 -1.66 4.11 11.79
N LEU A 360 -0.79 3.21 11.34
CA LEU A 360 -1.13 1.79 11.19
C LEU A 360 -0.65 1.02 12.43
N THR A 361 -1.59 0.61 13.29
CA THR A 361 -1.31 -0.01 14.59
C THR A 361 -1.41 -1.53 14.53
N HIS A 362 -1.12 -2.20 15.66
CA HIS A 362 -1.13 -3.67 15.78
C HIS A 362 -0.17 -4.39 14.83
N MET A 363 0.91 -3.70 14.46
CA MET A 363 1.90 -4.22 13.52
C MET A 363 2.65 -5.44 14.04
N ASP A 364 2.69 -5.65 15.35
CA ASP A 364 3.23 -6.84 16.02
C ASP A 364 2.43 -8.11 15.73
N LEU A 365 1.14 -7.99 15.42
CA LEU A 365 0.29 -9.12 15.07
C LEU A 365 0.43 -9.52 13.58
N VAL A 366 1.06 -8.65 12.78
CA VAL A 366 1.26 -8.84 11.34
C VAL A 366 2.73 -9.12 11.00
N CYS A 367 3.65 -8.45 11.70
CA CYS A 367 5.08 -8.54 11.47
C CYS A 367 5.71 -9.64 12.33
N THR A 368 6.15 -10.73 11.68
CA THR A 368 6.83 -11.84 12.36
C THR A 368 8.34 -11.64 12.54
N SER A 369 8.93 -10.68 11.82
CA SER A 369 10.38 -10.41 11.83
C SER A 369 10.84 -9.44 12.94
N GLY A 370 9.94 -8.95 13.79
CA GLY A 370 10.25 -7.97 14.83
C GLY A 370 10.04 -6.52 14.38
N MET A 371 10.11 -5.59 15.34
CA MET A 371 9.81 -4.16 15.12
C MET A 371 10.97 -3.38 14.50
N ARG A 372 12.21 -3.79 14.77
CA ARG A 372 13.42 -3.19 14.16
C ARG A 372 13.38 -3.20 12.63
N ASP A 373 12.87 -4.29 12.07
CA ASP A 373 12.83 -4.57 10.63
C ASP A 373 11.43 -4.37 10.04
N ILE A 374 10.57 -3.58 10.71
CA ILE A 374 9.17 -3.39 10.31
C ILE A 374 9.06 -2.86 8.87
N TYR A 375 9.89 -1.89 8.49
CA TYR A 375 9.89 -1.31 7.13
C TYR A 375 10.55 -2.20 6.06
N THR A 376 11.29 -3.24 6.47
CA THR A 376 11.90 -4.22 5.55
C THR A 376 11.00 -5.43 5.31
N SER A 377 10.03 -5.66 6.19
CA SER A 377 9.04 -6.72 6.07
C SER A 377 8.09 -6.49 4.89
N ARG A 378 8.04 -7.48 3.98
CA ARG A 378 7.14 -7.44 2.81
C ARG A 378 5.67 -7.47 3.20
N VAL A 379 5.34 -8.14 4.30
CA VAL A 379 3.96 -8.23 4.81
C VAL A 379 3.51 -6.85 5.30
N VAL A 380 4.39 -6.16 6.03
CA VAL A 380 4.15 -4.79 6.49
C VAL A 380 3.98 -3.84 5.30
N GLN A 381 4.88 -3.89 4.32
CA GLN A 381 4.79 -3.04 3.13
C GLN A 381 3.46 -3.24 2.37
N ALA A 382 3.00 -4.48 2.24
CA ALA A 382 1.71 -4.78 1.63
C ALA A 382 0.54 -4.17 2.43
N LYS A 383 0.59 -4.22 3.76
CA LYS A 383 -0.43 -3.60 4.64
C LYS A 383 -0.39 -2.08 4.62
N MET A 384 0.79 -1.48 4.60
CA MET A 384 0.93 -0.04 4.43
C MET A 384 0.35 0.43 3.09
N GLN A 385 0.59 -0.33 2.02
CA GLN A 385 0.04 -0.03 0.69
C GLN A 385 -1.49 -0.15 0.68
N GLU A 386 -2.04 -1.19 1.30
CA GLU A 386 -3.49 -1.34 1.47
C GLU A 386 -4.09 -0.15 2.23
N ALA A 387 -3.47 0.28 3.32
CA ALA A 387 -3.90 1.45 4.10
C ALA A 387 -3.77 2.78 3.32
N ALA A 388 -2.70 2.95 2.54
CA ALA A 388 -2.49 4.12 1.69
C ALA A 388 -3.58 4.24 0.62
N GLU A 389 -3.90 3.13 -0.05
CA GLU A 389 -4.97 3.05 -1.05
C GLU A 389 -6.35 3.32 -0.43
N LEU A 390 -6.58 2.81 0.78
CA LEU A 390 -7.82 3.01 1.54
C LEU A 390 -8.03 4.48 1.91
N ALA A 391 -6.95 5.15 2.31
CA ALA A 391 -6.97 6.57 2.67
C ALA A 391 -6.89 7.51 1.47
N GLY A 392 -6.55 7.01 0.28
CA GLY A 392 -6.28 7.84 -0.90
C GLY A 392 -5.03 8.71 -0.75
N MET A 393 -4.04 8.24 0.01
CA MET A 393 -2.85 9.01 0.39
C MET A 393 -1.56 8.37 -0.17
N PRO A 394 -0.47 9.15 -0.32
CA PRO A 394 0.83 8.58 -0.65
C PRO A 394 1.30 7.60 0.43
N LEU A 395 2.03 6.56 0.03
CA LEU A 395 2.57 5.56 0.96
C LEU A 395 3.46 6.18 2.06
N SER A 396 4.15 7.28 1.76
CA SER A 396 4.99 8.02 2.71
C SER A 396 4.20 8.63 3.88
N PHE A 397 2.87 8.72 3.77
CA PHE A 397 2.00 9.29 4.81
C PHE A 397 1.45 8.18 5.73
N VAL A 398 1.85 6.92 5.50
CA VAL A 398 1.48 5.76 6.34
C VAL A 398 2.62 5.43 7.30
N LEU A 399 2.32 5.51 8.59
CA LEU A 399 3.26 5.35 9.69
C LEU A 399 2.92 4.06 10.45
N PRO A 400 3.63 2.94 10.20
CA PRO A 400 3.45 1.70 10.97
C PRO A 400 4.02 1.86 12.38
N VAL A 401 3.22 1.52 13.38
CA VAL A 401 3.62 1.58 14.79
C VAL A 401 3.16 0.35 15.55
N LYS A 402 3.82 0.12 16.68
CA LYS A 402 3.36 -0.79 17.73
C LYS A 402 3.10 0.02 18.99
N ASN A 403 1.91 -0.10 19.55
CA ASN A 403 1.58 0.51 20.84
C ASN A 403 2.00 -0.41 21.98
N TYR A 404 2.37 0.16 23.12
CA TYR A 404 2.51 -0.59 24.36
C TYR A 404 1.13 -1.05 24.84
N ALA A 405 0.97 -2.36 25.01
CA ALA A 405 -0.30 -2.99 25.39
C ALA A 405 -0.12 -4.16 26.35
N SER A 406 0.93 -4.96 26.17
CA SER A 406 1.19 -6.17 26.96
C SER A 406 2.59 -6.20 27.60
N GLU A 407 3.43 -5.23 27.26
CA GLU A 407 4.79 -5.13 27.74
C GLU A 407 4.85 -4.64 29.20
N LEU A 408 5.83 -5.15 29.94
CA LEU A 408 6.11 -4.71 31.32
C LEU A 408 7.12 -3.56 31.38
N ALA A 409 7.88 -3.35 30.31
CA ALA A 409 8.91 -2.34 30.19
C ALA A 409 8.92 -1.73 28.78
N VAL A 410 9.47 -0.53 28.66
CA VAL A 410 9.68 0.11 27.36
C VAL A 410 10.81 -0.57 26.59
N ASP A 411 10.65 -0.65 25.28
CA ASP A 411 11.54 -1.28 24.32
C ASP A 411 12.08 -0.25 23.32
N CYS A 412 13.37 -0.36 22.99
CA CYS A 412 14.03 0.62 22.14
C CYS A 412 13.47 0.67 20.71
N ASP A 413 13.12 -0.47 20.11
CA ASP A 413 12.63 -0.51 18.74
C ASP A 413 11.20 0.06 18.67
N ILE A 414 10.37 -0.28 19.66
CA ILE A 414 9.03 0.30 19.80
C ILE A 414 9.10 1.82 20.02
N ASP A 415 9.97 2.27 20.92
CA ASP A 415 10.19 3.70 21.19
C ASP A 415 10.57 4.46 19.92
N ILE A 416 11.48 3.92 19.11
CA ILE A 416 11.93 4.54 17.86
C ILE A 416 10.77 4.68 16.86
N LEU A 417 9.93 3.66 16.71
CA LEU A 417 8.77 3.72 15.81
C LEU A 417 7.75 4.77 16.27
N LEU A 418 7.44 4.79 17.56
CA LEU A 418 6.48 5.72 18.15
C LEU A 418 6.97 7.17 18.06
N LEU A 419 8.21 7.43 18.48
CA LEU A 419 8.82 8.76 18.40
C LEU A 419 9.00 9.20 16.95
N GLY A 420 9.35 8.25 16.07
CA GLY A 420 9.53 8.57 14.66
C GLY A 420 8.24 8.96 13.96
N ALA A 421 7.12 8.31 14.29
CA ALA A 421 5.81 8.74 13.82
C ALA A 421 5.47 10.15 14.30
N VAL A 422 5.74 10.47 15.56
CA VAL A 422 5.51 11.82 16.11
C VAL A 422 6.42 12.86 15.45
N ALA A 423 7.70 12.54 15.21
CA ALA A 423 8.62 13.45 14.54
C ALA A 423 8.14 13.83 13.13
N GLN A 424 7.65 12.86 12.35
CA GLN A 424 7.08 13.13 11.02
C GLN A 424 5.83 14.01 11.09
N ILE A 425 4.97 13.78 12.08
CA ILE A 425 3.77 14.59 12.29
C ILE A 425 4.17 16.03 12.64
N LEU A 426 5.13 16.23 13.55
CA LEU A 426 5.60 17.56 13.94
C LEU A 426 6.27 18.28 12.77
N GLN A 427 7.09 17.59 11.98
CA GLN A 427 7.72 18.17 10.80
C GLN A 427 6.67 18.65 9.79
N ALA A 428 5.65 17.84 9.50
CA ALA A 428 4.61 18.23 8.57
C ALA A 428 3.74 19.40 9.07
N ILE A 429 3.58 19.53 10.40
CA ILE A 429 2.94 20.71 10.99
C ILE A 429 3.80 21.94 10.74
N GLU A 430 5.10 21.84 11.00
CA GLU A 430 6.04 22.94 10.77
C GLU A 430 6.05 23.39 9.31
N ASP A 431 6.17 22.44 8.38
CA ASP A 431 6.13 22.71 6.94
C ASP A 431 4.82 23.42 6.53
N SER A 432 3.70 23.13 7.20
CA SER A 432 2.41 23.78 6.93
C SER A 432 2.21 25.15 7.57
N LEU A 433 3.12 25.57 8.47
CA LEU A 433 3.10 26.89 9.09
C LEU A 433 3.95 27.92 8.33
N GLU A 434 4.83 27.47 7.43
CA GLU A 434 5.65 28.32 6.55
C GLU A 434 4.91 28.81 5.30
N ASP A 435 3.82 28.12 4.91
CA ASP A 435 2.90 28.47 3.80
C ASP A 435 1.76 29.39 4.25
#